data_AF-K6TIW5-F1
#
_entry.id   AF-K6TIW5-F1
#
_cell.length_a   1.000
_cell.length_b   1.000
_cell.length_c   1.000
_cell.angle_alpha   90.00
_cell.angle_beta   90.00
_cell.angle_gamma   90.00
#
_symmetry.space_group_name_H-M   'P 1'
#
loop_
_entity.id
_entity.type
_entity.pdbx_description
1 polymer ?
#
loop_
_entity_poly.entity_id
_entity_poly.type
_entity_poly.pdbx_seq_one_letter_code
_entity_poly.pdbx_strand_id
1 'polypeptide(L)'
;MAQPHFTSINAFLEGVNLCVAFKEAGLGNNQLITYILSANATAEYACIYKGAQYPQASNKEAVSVAVSTTATLKSDKNGKVINTICLSPGSPTDLSCPPGKQLVLVSVTYNVVTLTDTINQISIGVSGNFSDTFVDLV
;
A
#
# COMPACT_ATOMS: atom_id res chain seq x y z
N MET A 1 -30.68 -9.24 -11.63
CA MET A 1 -29.36 -9.20 -12.29
C MET A 1 -28.32 -8.86 -11.24
N ALA A 2 -27.11 -9.40 -11.34
CA ALA A 2 -25.99 -8.96 -10.50
C ALA A 2 -25.69 -7.48 -10.80
N GLN A 3 -25.43 -6.67 -9.77
CA GLN A 3 -25.05 -5.27 -9.91
C GLN A 3 -23.87 -5.00 -8.97
N PRO A 4 -22.65 -5.38 -9.37
CA PRO A 4 -21.45 -5.21 -8.57
C PRO A 4 -21.23 -3.73 -8.22
N HIS A 5 -20.97 -3.44 -6.95
CA HIS A 5 -20.58 -2.11 -6.49
C HIS A 5 -19.91 -2.17 -5.12
N PHE A 6 -18.92 -1.31 -4.91
CA PHE A 6 -18.32 -1.11 -3.61
C PHE A 6 -19.29 -0.37 -2.68
N THR A 7 -19.51 -0.93 -1.48
CA THR A 7 -20.41 -0.37 -0.46
C THR A 7 -19.65 0.27 0.70
N SER A 8 -18.39 -0.12 0.91
CA SER A 8 -17.50 0.53 1.85
C SER A 8 -16.05 0.32 1.41
N ILE A 9 -15.22 1.32 1.63
CA ILE A 9 -13.79 1.24 1.42
C ILE A 9 -13.07 2.11 2.44
N ASN A 10 -12.00 1.59 3.01
CA ASN A 10 -11.15 2.30 3.96
C ASN A 10 -9.71 1.84 3.78
N ALA A 11 -8.79 2.78 3.81
CA ALA A 11 -7.36 2.50 3.75
C ALA A 11 -6.68 2.94 5.05
N PHE A 12 -5.66 2.18 5.45
CA PHE A 12 -4.87 2.44 6.64
C PHE A 12 -3.46 1.84 6.47
N LEU A 13 -2.50 2.35 7.24
CA LEU A 13 -1.16 1.80 7.28
C LEU A 13 -1.07 0.72 8.37
N GLU A 14 -0.42 -0.40 8.05
CA GLU A 14 -0.01 -1.42 9.00
C GLU A 14 1.52 -1.58 8.91
N GLY A 15 2.22 -0.89 9.81
CA GLY A 15 3.66 -0.68 9.69
C GLY A 15 3.97 0.08 8.40
N VAL A 16 4.80 -0.50 7.55
CA VAL A 16 5.18 0.12 6.26
C VAL A 16 4.18 -0.16 5.14
N ASN A 17 3.23 -1.07 5.33
CA ASN A 17 2.32 -1.52 4.26
C ASN A 17 1.04 -0.68 4.25
N LEU A 18 0.51 -0.44 3.07
CA LEU A 18 -0.83 0.11 2.89
C LEU A 18 -1.84 -1.02 2.76
N CYS A 19 -2.82 -1.03 3.65
CA CYS A 19 -3.93 -1.97 3.66
C CYS A 19 -5.25 -1.28 3.28
N VAL A 20 -6.05 -1.93 2.44
CA VAL A 20 -7.38 -1.48 2.05
C VAL A 20 -8.40 -2.52 2.46
N ALA A 21 -9.21 -2.17 3.46
CA ALA A 21 -10.40 -2.91 3.86
C ALA A 21 -11.58 -2.45 3.00
N PHE A 22 -12.29 -3.40 2.41
CA PHE A 22 -13.39 -3.09 1.51
C PHE A 22 -14.54 -4.08 1.64
N LYS A 23 -15.68 -3.64 1.11
CA LYS A 23 -16.84 -4.48 0.87
C LYS A 23 -17.42 -4.21 -0.51
N GLU A 24 -17.55 -5.27 -1.28
CA GLU A 24 -18.26 -5.26 -2.55
C GLU A 24 -19.50 -6.15 -2.47
N ALA A 25 -20.60 -5.70 -3.06
CA ALA A 25 -21.88 -6.40 -3.07
C ALA A 25 -22.44 -6.50 -4.48
N GLY A 26 -23.41 -7.40 -4.67
CA GLY A 26 -24.06 -7.57 -5.96
C GLY A 26 -23.27 -8.44 -6.95
N LEU A 27 -22.30 -9.22 -6.45
CA LEU A 27 -21.40 -10.08 -7.24
C LEU A 27 -22.05 -11.38 -7.72
N GLY A 28 -23.21 -11.76 -7.18
CA GLY A 28 -23.77 -13.10 -7.33
C GLY A 28 -23.09 -14.13 -6.42
N ASN A 29 -23.76 -15.26 -6.20
CA ASN A 29 -23.38 -16.20 -5.14
C ASN A 29 -22.16 -17.03 -5.54
N ASN A 30 -21.19 -17.19 -4.61
CA ASN A 30 -20.05 -18.10 -4.76
C ASN A 30 -19.16 -17.86 -6.00
N GLN A 31 -19.11 -16.62 -6.50
CA GLN A 31 -18.31 -16.23 -7.66
C GLN A 31 -16.86 -15.98 -7.24
N LEU A 32 -15.90 -16.30 -8.12
CA LEU A 32 -14.49 -15.95 -7.93
C LEU A 32 -14.22 -14.61 -8.59
N ILE A 33 -13.73 -13.67 -7.80
CA ILE A 33 -13.47 -12.29 -8.20
C ILE A 33 -11.99 -11.99 -8.00
N THR A 34 -11.37 -11.36 -8.99
CA THR A 34 -9.97 -10.96 -8.92
C THR A 34 -9.87 -9.47 -8.68
N TYR A 35 -9.17 -9.11 -7.62
CA TYR A 35 -8.92 -7.75 -7.20
C TYR A 35 -7.46 -7.38 -7.45
N ILE A 36 -7.24 -6.19 -7.98
CA ILE A 36 -5.92 -5.56 -8.05
C ILE A 36 -5.98 -4.29 -7.21
N LEU A 37 -5.17 -4.27 -6.15
CA LEU A 37 -4.91 -3.07 -5.36
C LEU A 37 -3.61 -2.44 -5.88
N SER A 38 -3.64 -1.15 -6.21
CA SER A 38 -2.47 -0.40 -6.67
C SER A 38 -2.34 0.96 -5.99
N ALA A 39 -1.11 1.46 -5.93
CA ALA A 39 -0.78 2.80 -5.46
C ALA A 39 0.57 3.23 -6.05
N ASN A 40 0.89 4.53 -5.99
CA ASN A 40 2.29 4.96 -6.06
C ASN A 40 2.81 5.07 -4.63
N ALA A 41 3.86 4.30 -4.33
CA ALA A 41 4.55 4.37 -3.07
C ALA A 41 5.82 5.21 -3.21
N THR A 42 6.07 6.05 -2.22
CA THR A 42 7.33 6.75 -2.02
C THR A 42 7.89 6.31 -0.67
N ALA A 43 9.03 5.65 -0.68
CA ALA A 43 9.77 5.27 0.53
C ALA A 43 11.05 6.10 0.61
N GLU A 44 11.24 6.78 1.74
CA GLU A 44 12.43 7.57 2.01
C GLU A 44 13.38 6.75 2.88
N TYR A 45 14.63 6.60 2.43
CA TYR A 45 15.67 5.90 3.16
C TYR A 45 16.78 6.86 3.56
N ALA A 46 17.45 6.56 4.67
CA ALA A 46 18.64 7.28 5.10
C ALA A 46 19.76 6.34 5.54
N CYS A 47 21.00 6.77 5.32
CA CYS A 47 22.18 6.11 5.89
C CYS A 47 22.62 6.79 7.19
N ILE A 48 22.55 6.07 8.30
CA ILE A 48 22.78 6.60 9.65
C ILE A 48 23.98 5.94 10.34
N TYR A 49 24.69 6.67 11.21
CA TYR A 49 25.77 6.09 12.02
C TYR A 49 25.20 5.31 13.22
N LYS A 50 25.87 4.24 13.65
CA LYS A 50 25.55 3.56 14.91
C LYS A 50 25.91 4.48 16.10
N GLY A 51 24.93 5.19 16.65
CA GLY A 51 25.04 5.87 17.95
C GLY A 51 25.13 7.40 17.96
N ALA A 52 24.81 8.11 16.87
CA ALA A 52 24.83 9.58 16.84
C ALA A 52 23.43 10.20 17.00
N GLN A 53 23.35 11.36 17.67
CA GLN A 53 22.18 12.27 17.57
C GLN A 53 22.10 12.82 16.14
N TYR A 54 20.90 12.75 15.57
CA TYR A 54 20.59 13.12 14.19
C TYR A 54 20.60 14.63 14.04
N PRO A 55 21.52 15.15 13.22
CA PRO A 55 21.05 15.97 12.12
C PRO A 55 21.84 15.66 10.85
N GLN A 56 21.17 15.67 9.69
CA GLN A 56 21.65 16.11 8.36
C GLN A 56 20.91 15.37 7.22
N ALA A 57 20.25 16.15 6.38
CA ALA A 57 19.45 15.73 5.22
C ALA A 57 20.27 15.16 4.03
N SER A 58 21.60 15.12 4.12
CA SER A 58 22.50 14.81 3.00
C SER A 58 22.68 13.32 2.68
N ASN A 59 22.11 12.40 3.48
CA ASN A 59 22.13 10.95 3.20
C ASN A 59 20.75 10.36 2.92
N LYS A 60 19.78 11.18 2.49
CA LYS A 60 18.41 10.72 2.22
C LYS A 60 18.19 10.44 0.74
N GLU A 61 17.56 9.32 0.43
CA GLU A 61 17.08 9.01 -0.92
C GLU A 61 15.61 8.61 -0.87
N ALA A 62 14.81 9.24 -1.72
CA ALA A 62 13.41 8.88 -1.90
C ALA A 62 13.28 7.99 -3.15
N VAL A 63 12.72 6.79 -2.97
CA VAL A 63 12.40 5.88 -4.05
C VAL A 63 10.89 5.92 -4.26
N SER A 64 10.46 6.31 -5.46
CA SER A 64 9.04 6.31 -5.84
C SER A 64 8.78 5.25 -6.90
N VAL A 65 7.84 4.35 -6.64
CA VAL A 65 7.53 3.22 -7.52
C VAL A 65 6.03 2.90 -7.50
N ALA A 66 5.51 2.55 -8.67
CA ALA A 66 4.16 2.03 -8.78
C ALA A 66 4.15 0.60 -8.23
N VAL A 67 3.28 0.36 -7.26
CA VAL A 67 3.16 -0.91 -6.55
C VAL A 67 1.77 -1.47 -6.70
N SER A 68 1.67 -2.79 -6.78
CA SER A 68 0.39 -3.47 -6.89
C SER A 68 0.40 -4.84 -6.24
N THR A 69 -0.75 -5.29 -5.78
CA THR A 69 -0.96 -6.64 -5.26
C THR A 69 -2.28 -7.19 -5.80
N THR A 70 -2.28 -8.46 -6.17
CA THR A 70 -3.44 -9.16 -6.72
C THR A 70 -3.96 -10.17 -5.71
N ALA A 71 -5.28 -10.21 -5.52
CA ALA A 71 -5.94 -11.22 -4.70
C ALA A 71 -7.18 -11.75 -5.41
N THR A 72 -7.36 -13.08 -5.43
CA THR A 72 -8.59 -13.70 -5.90
C THR A 72 -9.41 -14.17 -4.71
N LEU A 73 -10.63 -13.66 -4.59
CA LEU A 73 -11.52 -13.88 -3.46
C LEU A 73 -12.86 -14.44 -3.95
N LYS A 74 -13.47 -15.29 -3.12
CA LYS A 74 -14.79 -15.86 -3.41
C LYS A 74 -15.88 -15.04 -2.74
N SER A 75 -16.91 -14.66 -3.48
CA SER A 75 -18.11 -14.05 -2.91
C SER A 75 -18.86 -15.05 -2.01
N ASP A 76 -19.47 -14.54 -0.95
CA ASP A 76 -20.28 -15.35 -0.05
C ASP A 76 -21.58 -15.81 -0.73
N LYS A 77 -22.40 -16.56 0.03
CA LYS A 77 -23.72 -17.02 -0.41
C LYS A 77 -24.73 -15.90 -0.70
N ASN A 78 -24.40 -14.65 -0.36
CA ASN A 78 -25.21 -13.47 -0.57
C ASN A 78 -24.60 -12.53 -1.64
N GLY A 79 -23.57 -12.97 -2.34
CA GLY A 79 -22.88 -12.21 -3.37
C GLY A 79 -22.11 -11.00 -2.85
N LYS A 80 -21.41 -11.18 -1.72
CA LYS A 80 -20.57 -10.15 -1.11
C LYS A 80 -19.14 -10.63 -0.91
N VAL A 81 -18.18 -9.72 -1.01
CA VAL A 81 -16.80 -9.89 -0.55
C VAL A 81 -16.56 -8.84 0.53
N ILE A 82 -16.04 -9.26 1.69
CA ILE A 82 -15.55 -8.38 2.76
C ILE A 82 -14.15 -8.85 3.07
N ASN A 83 -13.13 -8.04 2.76
CA ASN A 83 -11.75 -8.44 2.94
C ASN A 83 -10.82 -7.22 3.06
N THR A 84 -9.57 -7.48 3.40
CA THR A 84 -8.47 -6.52 3.42
C THR A 84 -7.37 -7.02 2.50
N ILE A 85 -6.91 -6.17 1.59
CA ILE A 85 -5.72 -6.43 0.76
C ILE A 85 -4.66 -5.42 1.15
N CYS A 86 -3.43 -5.88 1.34
CA CYS A 86 -2.30 -5.02 1.67
C CYS A 86 -1.25 -5.05 0.56
N LEU A 87 -0.53 -3.95 0.41
CA LEU A 87 0.57 -3.81 -0.53
C LEU A 87 1.76 -3.13 0.15
N SER A 88 2.96 -3.51 -0.24
CA SER A 88 4.22 -3.01 0.33
C SER A 88 4.81 -1.91 -0.56
N PRO A 89 5.58 -0.94 -0.03
CA PRO A 89 6.09 0.19 -0.82
C PRO A 89 7.24 -0.20 -1.76
N GLY A 90 7.62 -1.48 -1.79
CA GLY A 90 8.81 -1.97 -2.47
C GLY A 90 10.06 -1.81 -1.60
N SER A 91 11.08 -2.61 -1.88
CA SER A 91 12.41 -2.44 -1.27
C SER A 91 13.35 -1.81 -2.30
N PRO A 92 14.24 -0.89 -1.90
CA PRO A 92 15.24 -0.37 -2.81
C PRO A 92 16.27 -1.46 -3.07
N THR A 93 16.46 -1.82 -4.34
CA THR A 93 17.42 -2.84 -4.75
C THR A 93 18.85 -2.32 -4.81
N ASP A 94 19.03 -1.01 -4.99
CA ASP A 94 20.34 -0.42 -5.32
C ASP A 94 20.87 0.55 -4.26
N LEU A 95 20.20 0.68 -3.10
CA LEU A 95 20.64 1.54 -2.01
C LEU A 95 21.67 0.82 -1.12
N SER A 96 22.92 1.28 -1.20
CA SER A 96 24.01 0.82 -0.35
C SER A 96 24.57 1.97 0.47
N CYS A 97 24.70 1.77 1.78
CA CYS A 97 25.29 2.76 2.67
C CYS A 97 26.82 2.63 2.73
N PRO A 98 27.57 3.75 2.82
CA PRO A 98 29.00 3.71 3.07
C PRO A 98 29.37 2.92 4.33
N PRO A 99 30.57 2.32 4.41
CA PRO A 99 31.02 1.58 5.59
C PRO A 99 30.88 2.40 6.88
N GLY A 100 30.32 1.78 7.92
CA GLY A 100 30.07 2.43 9.22
C GLY A 100 28.70 3.11 9.33
N LYS A 101 27.88 3.11 8.27
CA LYS A 101 26.48 3.54 8.29
C LYS A 101 25.53 2.36 8.07
N GLN A 102 24.30 2.50 8.54
CA GLN A 102 23.20 1.55 8.37
C GLN A 102 22.06 2.22 7.60
N LEU A 103 21.47 1.49 6.65
CA LEU A 103 20.27 1.91 5.94
C LEU A 103 19.05 1.80 6.86
N VAL A 104 18.29 2.87 6.96
CA VAL A 104 17.00 2.90 7.67
C VAL A 104 15.91 3.46 6.78
N LEU A 105 14.70 2.93 6.94
CA LEU A 105 13.50 3.51 6.35
C LEU A 105 13.05 4.68 7.23
N VAL A 106 13.01 5.87 6.65
CA VAL A 106 12.64 7.13 7.31
C VAL A 106 11.15 7.31 7.28
N SER A 107 10.55 7.26 6.10
CA SER A 107 9.12 7.51 5.91
C SER A 107 8.57 6.71 4.73
N VAL A 108 7.26 6.50 4.74
CA VAL A 108 6.51 5.99 3.59
C VAL A 108 5.37 6.93 3.28
N THR A 109 5.04 7.07 2.00
CA THR A 109 3.87 7.81 1.53
C THR A 109 3.23 7.04 0.39
N TYR A 110 1.91 6.92 0.41
CA TYR A 110 1.14 6.34 -0.68
C TYR A 110 0.14 7.35 -1.23
N ASN A 111 0.07 7.42 -2.56
CA ASN A 111 -0.92 8.22 -3.27
C ASN A 111 -1.53 7.43 -4.45
N VAL A 112 -2.61 7.97 -5.03
CA VAL A 112 -3.33 7.36 -6.17
C VAL A 112 -3.73 5.90 -5.85
N VAL A 113 -4.23 5.67 -4.64
CA VAL A 113 -4.64 4.34 -4.19
C VAL A 113 -5.92 3.93 -4.91
N THR A 114 -5.88 2.79 -5.60
CA THR A 114 -7.01 2.27 -6.39
C THR A 114 -7.22 0.79 -6.14
N LEU A 115 -8.45 0.39 -5.86
CA LEU A 115 -8.86 -1.02 -5.83
C LEU A 115 -9.72 -1.31 -7.06
N THR A 116 -9.37 -2.37 -7.81
CA THR A 116 -10.06 -2.76 -9.04
C THR A 116 -10.53 -4.19 -8.96
N ASP A 117 -11.83 -4.43 -9.16
CA ASP A 117 -12.38 -5.72 -9.55
C ASP A 117 -12.20 -5.89 -11.07
N THR A 118 -11.33 -6.81 -11.48
CA THR A 118 -11.01 -7.03 -12.90
C THR A 118 -12.03 -7.92 -13.63
N ILE A 119 -12.86 -8.66 -12.90
CA ILE A 119 -13.88 -9.54 -13.48
C ILE A 119 -15.09 -8.69 -13.89
N ASN A 120 -15.50 -7.77 -13.01
CA ASN A 120 -16.64 -6.88 -13.26
C ASN A 120 -16.23 -5.51 -13.82
N GLN A 121 -14.93 -5.25 -13.95
CA GLN A 121 -14.35 -4.02 -14.51
C GLN A 121 -14.77 -2.76 -13.74
N ILE A 122 -14.76 -2.84 -12.41
CA ILE A 122 -15.12 -1.74 -11.53
C ILE A 122 -13.91 -1.34 -10.70
N SER A 123 -13.61 -0.05 -10.69
CA SER A 123 -12.53 0.52 -9.88
C SER A 123 -13.08 1.57 -8.93
N ILE A 124 -12.44 1.68 -7.78
CA ILE A 124 -12.70 2.74 -6.81
C ILE A 124 -11.37 3.31 -6.31
N GLY A 125 -11.27 4.64 -6.35
CA GLY A 125 -10.16 5.37 -5.75
C GLY A 125 -10.38 5.51 -4.25
N VAL A 126 -9.32 5.33 -3.47
CA VAL A 126 -9.35 5.57 -2.02
C VAL A 126 -8.71 6.92 -1.75
N SER A 127 -9.53 7.93 -1.46
CA SER A 127 -9.06 9.25 -1.10
C SER A 127 -8.45 9.24 0.30
N GLY A 128 -7.27 9.85 0.43
CA GLY A 128 -6.58 10.00 1.70
C GLY A 128 -5.11 10.30 1.47
N ASN A 129 -4.44 10.80 2.51
CA ASN A 129 -2.99 10.85 2.56
C ASN A 129 -2.54 9.76 3.53
N PHE A 130 -1.86 8.74 3.01
CA PHE A 130 -1.37 7.62 3.81
C PHE A 130 0.14 7.78 3.93
N SER A 131 0.60 8.31 5.06
CA SER A 131 2.02 8.50 5.32
C SER A 131 2.32 8.22 6.78
N ASP A 132 3.51 7.67 7.03
CA ASP A 132 4.06 7.48 8.36
C ASP A 132 5.57 7.74 8.33
N THR A 133 6.11 8.18 9.46
CA THR A 133 7.54 8.49 9.65
C THR A 133 8.07 7.67 10.83
N PHE A 134 9.01 6.78 10.54
CA PHE A 134 9.58 5.83 11.50
C PHE A 134 10.85 6.36 12.17
N VAL A 135 11.54 7.29 11.50
CA VAL A 135 12.73 7.94 12.03
C VAL A 135 12.59 9.44 11.83
N ASP A 136 12.54 10.17 12.94
CA ASP A 136 12.59 11.63 12.91
C ASP A 136 14.05 12.07 12.76
N LEU A 137 14.33 12.82 11.69
CA LEU A 137 15.69 13.24 11.30
C LEU A 137 15.89 14.76 11.47
N VAL A 138 15.07 15.42 12.30
CA VAL A 138 15.14 16.86 12.62
C VAL A 138 16.42 17.19 13.38
#